data_AF-A0A5J5GHT1-F1
#
_entry.id   AF-A0A5J5GHT1-F1
#
_cell.length_a   1.000
_cell.length_b   1.000
_cell.length_c   1.000
_cell.angle_alpha   90.00
_cell.angle_beta   90.00
_cell.angle_gamma   90.00
#
_symmetry.space_group_name_H-M   'P 1'
#
loop_
_entity.id
_entity.type
_entity.pdbx_description
1 polymer ?
#
loop_
_entity_poly.entity_id
_entity_poly.type
_entity_poly.pdbx_seq_one_letter_code
_entity_poly.pdbx_strand_id
1 'polypeptide(L)'
;MACFIKTLGVKLRMSLDDFYINRIQQLKKGNMSEYESVLVDVFDQSISWQELKNADRKLQTRVMLKLDEVIKLKESPLDIKKLAYAIQHSRSGAGGCAMTEFECKLCGEVELWSNTATPGICRSCAVDMATNIAKYNYNIMKEC
;
A
#
# COMPACT_ATOMS: atom_id res chain seq x y z
N MET A 1 48.59 -21.90 -18.90
CA MET A 1 48.12 -21.31 -20.18
C MET A 1 47.31 -22.38 -20.91
N ALA A 2 46.24 -22.02 -21.63
CA ALA A 2 45.17 -22.91 -22.12
C ALA A 2 44.29 -23.52 -21.00
N CYS A 3 42.96 -23.67 -21.15
CA CYS A 3 42.06 -23.01 -22.10
C CYS A 3 40.67 -22.79 -21.45
N PHE A 4 39.82 -22.00 -22.12
CA PHE A 4 38.61 -21.39 -21.58
C PHE A 4 37.32 -22.06 -22.16
N ILE A 5 36.17 -21.81 -21.50
CA ILE A 5 34.80 -21.73 -22.07
C ILE A 5 33.88 -22.99 -22.12
N LYS A 6 32.63 -22.76 -21.64
CA LYS A 6 31.35 -23.52 -21.81
C LYS A 6 31.24 -24.88 -21.09
N THR A 7 30.08 -25.37 -20.64
CA THR A 7 28.64 -24.99 -20.81
C THR A 7 27.88 -25.42 -19.52
N LEU A 8 26.70 -24.94 -19.13
CA LEU A 8 25.68 -24.07 -19.74
C LEU A 8 25.23 -22.93 -18.79
N GLY A 9 24.65 -21.86 -19.36
CA GLY A 9 23.79 -20.94 -18.61
C GLY A 9 22.33 -21.38 -18.70
N VAL A 10 21.79 -21.98 -17.65
CA VAL A 10 20.36 -22.31 -17.57
C VAL A 10 19.58 -21.04 -17.22
N LYS A 11 19.07 -20.33 -18.23
CA LYS A 11 17.94 -19.40 -18.03
C LYS A 11 16.69 -20.23 -17.72
N LEU A 12 16.55 -20.62 -16.45
CA LEU A 12 15.31 -21.14 -15.89
C LEU A 12 14.21 -20.12 -16.18
N ARG A 13 13.30 -20.46 -17.11
CA ARG A 13 12.02 -19.77 -17.23
C ARG A 13 11.22 -20.13 -15.98
N MET A 14 11.38 -19.33 -14.92
CA MET A 14 10.54 -19.43 -13.74
C MET A 14 9.07 -19.34 -14.17
N SER A 15 8.21 -20.20 -13.62
CA SER A 15 6.77 -20.01 -13.82
C SER A 15 6.32 -18.72 -13.13
N LEU A 16 5.18 -18.17 -13.55
CA LEU A 16 4.60 -17.01 -12.87
C LEU A 16 4.23 -17.34 -11.41
N ASP A 17 3.86 -18.60 -11.15
CA ASP A 17 3.49 -19.08 -9.82
C ASP A 17 4.73 -19.17 -8.91
N ASP A 18 5.86 -19.66 -9.45
CA ASP A 18 7.17 -19.57 -8.77
C ASP A 18 7.55 -18.12 -8.47
N PHE A 19 7.30 -17.18 -9.38
CA PHE A 19 7.61 -15.77 -9.16
C PHE A 19 6.83 -15.20 -7.96
N TYR A 20 5.51 -15.40 -7.88
CA TYR A 20 4.70 -14.91 -6.77
C TYR A 20 5.14 -15.54 -5.44
N ILE A 21 5.29 -16.86 -5.38
CA ILE A 21 5.70 -17.56 -4.16
C ILE A 21 7.10 -17.16 -3.70
N ASN A 22 8.08 -17.04 -4.61
CA ASN A 22 9.42 -16.57 -4.25
C ASN A 22 9.42 -15.12 -3.76
N ARG A 23 8.61 -14.23 -4.35
CA ARG A 23 8.49 -12.83 -3.89
C ARG A 23 7.86 -12.75 -2.51
N ILE A 24 6.79 -13.50 -2.24
CA ILE A 24 6.18 -13.58 -0.89
C ILE A 24 7.20 -14.14 0.11
N GLN A 25 7.95 -15.19 -0.26
CA GLN A 25 8.97 -15.78 0.61
C GLN A 25 10.10 -14.80 0.95
N GLN A 26 10.44 -13.89 0.03
CA GLN A 26 11.40 -12.80 0.29
C GLN A 26 10.81 -11.75 1.24
N LEU A 27 9.61 -11.22 0.92
CA LEU A 27 8.94 -10.18 1.71
C LEU A 27 8.66 -10.61 3.16
N LYS A 28 8.27 -11.87 3.36
CA LYS A 28 8.04 -12.49 4.67
C LYS A 28 9.26 -12.45 5.60
N LYS A 29 10.49 -12.44 5.07
CA LYS A 29 11.70 -12.41 5.90
C LYS A 29 11.82 -11.05 6.60
N GLY A 30 11.65 -11.05 7.92
CA GLY A 30 11.65 -9.83 8.74
C GLY A 30 10.26 -9.17 8.92
N ASN A 31 9.24 -9.63 8.20
CA ASN A 31 7.88 -9.08 8.24
C ASN A 31 6.83 -10.18 8.49
N MET A 32 7.07 -11.01 9.52
CA MET A 32 6.22 -12.15 9.83
C MET A 32 4.83 -11.72 10.32
N SER A 33 4.76 -10.68 11.17
CA SER A 33 3.50 -10.10 11.67
C SER A 33 2.63 -9.55 10.54
N GLU A 34 3.24 -8.89 9.56
CA GLU A 34 2.52 -8.34 8.41
C GLU A 34 2.08 -9.46 7.47
N TYR A 35 2.92 -10.48 7.27
CA TYR A 35 2.57 -11.68 6.51
C TYR A 35 1.37 -12.42 7.11
N GLU A 36 1.35 -12.65 8.43
CA GLU A 36 0.24 -13.32 9.12
C GLU A 36 -1.06 -12.51 9.02
N SER A 37 -0.98 -11.19 9.23
CA SER A 37 -2.12 -10.27 9.06
C SER A 37 -2.69 -10.31 7.64
N VAL A 38 -1.82 -10.25 6.61
CA VAL A 38 -2.23 -10.31 5.20
C VAL A 38 -2.81 -11.66 4.80
N LEU A 39 -2.39 -12.78 5.42
CA LEU A 39 -3.05 -14.06 5.17
C LEU A 39 -4.51 -14.05 5.65
N VAL A 40 -4.75 -13.61 6.88
CA VAL A 40 -6.10 -13.53 7.44
C VAL A 40 -6.99 -12.60 6.60
N ASP A 41 -6.45 -11.47 6.14
CA ASP A 41 -7.14 -10.47 5.30
C ASP A 41 -7.23 -10.85 3.78
N VAL A 42 -6.70 -12.00 3.37
CA VAL A 42 -6.86 -12.54 2.00
C VAL A 42 -7.70 -13.82 1.96
N PHE A 43 -7.62 -14.66 2.99
CA PHE A 43 -8.27 -15.97 3.07
C PHE A 43 -9.38 -16.07 4.11
N ASP A 44 -9.64 -14.99 4.86
CA ASP A 44 -10.58 -14.91 6.01
C ASP A 44 -10.23 -15.86 7.17
N GLN A 45 -9.07 -16.51 7.12
CA GLN A 45 -8.55 -17.45 8.12
C GLN A 45 -7.01 -17.50 8.06
N SER A 46 -6.38 -18.03 9.12
CA SER A 46 -4.96 -18.35 9.10
C SER A 46 -4.72 -19.63 8.29
N ILE A 47 -3.80 -19.57 7.33
CA ILE A 47 -3.41 -20.72 6.49
C ILE A 47 -1.91 -21.01 6.59
N SER A 48 -1.52 -22.26 6.35
CA SER A 48 -0.12 -22.65 6.28
C SER A 48 0.57 -22.16 5.00
N TRP A 49 1.91 -22.15 5.04
CA TRP A 49 2.74 -21.85 3.87
C TRP A 49 2.53 -22.83 2.71
N GLN A 50 2.17 -24.08 3.00
CA GLN A 50 1.96 -25.11 1.98
C GLN A 50 0.58 -24.95 1.31
N GLU A 51 -0.44 -24.53 2.06
CA GLU A 51 -1.74 -24.16 1.50
C GLU A 51 -1.62 -22.93 0.60
N LEU A 52 -0.88 -21.90 1.00
CA LEU A 52 -0.63 -20.72 0.15
C LEU A 52 0.05 -21.10 -1.18
N LYS A 53 1.01 -22.02 -1.16
CA LYS A 53 1.69 -22.54 -2.35
C LYS A 53 0.76 -23.29 -3.31
N ASN A 54 -0.26 -23.95 -2.78
CA ASN A 54 -1.23 -24.71 -3.55
C ASN A 54 -2.48 -23.88 -3.92
N ALA A 55 -2.65 -22.70 -3.32
CA ALA A 55 -3.78 -21.80 -3.57
C ALA A 55 -3.72 -21.20 -4.99
N ASP A 56 -4.87 -20.76 -5.49
CA ASP A 56 -4.99 -20.12 -6.80
C ASP A 56 -4.01 -18.96 -6.99
N ARG A 57 -3.42 -18.87 -8.19
CA ARG A 57 -2.53 -17.76 -8.60
C ARG A 57 -3.10 -16.37 -8.30
N LYS A 58 -4.43 -16.19 -8.40
CA LYS A 58 -5.11 -14.93 -8.05
C LYS A 58 -4.91 -14.57 -6.57
N LEU A 59 -5.04 -15.54 -5.67
CA LEU A 59 -4.86 -15.37 -4.23
C LEU A 59 -3.38 -15.17 -3.90
N GLN A 60 -2.48 -15.94 -4.51
CA GLN A 60 -1.03 -15.72 -4.39
C GLN A 60 -0.64 -14.29 -4.82
N THR A 61 -1.14 -13.82 -5.96
CA THR A 61 -0.92 -12.45 -6.44
C THR A 61 -1.47 -11.42 -5.44
N ARG A 62 -2.66 -11.65 -4.88
CA ARG A 62 -3.30 -10.76 -3.89
C ARG A 62 -2.49 -10.68 -2.59
N VAL A 63 -1.98 -11.81 -2.08
CA VAL A 63 -1.05 -11.83 -0.93
C VAL A 63 0.22 -11.05 -1.24
N MET A 64 0.85 -11.29 -2.40
CA MET A 64 2.08 -10.60 -2.78
C MET A 64 1.88 -9.07 -2.80
N LEU A 65 0.80 -8.60 -3.44
CA LEU A 65 0.50 -7.17 -3.55
C LEU A 65 0.16 -6.54 -2.19
N LYS A 66 -0.74 -7.14 -1.40
CA LYS A 66 -1.08 -6.64 -0.06
C LYS A 66 0.12 -6.65 0.89
N LEU A 67 0.98 -7.67 0.84
CA LEU A 67 2.18 -7.73 1.68
C LEU A 67 3.21 -6.67 1.32
N ASP A 68 3.47 -6.47 0.02
CA ASP A 68 4.35 -5.40 -0.46
C ASP A 68 3.80 -4.00 -0.10
N GLU A 69 2.48 -3.83 -0.12
CA GLU A 69 1.78 -2.61 0.33
C GLU A 69 1.93 -2.35 1.84
N VAL A 70 1.63 -3.34 2.69
CA VAL A 70 1.71 -3.20 4.16
C VAL A 70 3.15 -2.93 4.61
N ILE A 71 4.13 -3.59 3.99
CA ILE A 71 5.56 -3.35 4.28
C ILE A 71 5.96 -1.92 3.93
N LYS A 72 5.61 -1.42 2.73
CA LYS A 72 5.90 -0.03 2.34
C LYS A 72 5.26 1.01 3.25
N LEU A 73 4.06 0.74 3.77
CA LEU A 73 3.39 1.62 4.72
C LEU A 73 4.05 1.59 6.11
N LYS A 74 4.47 0.40 6.57
CA LYS A 74 5.22 0.22 7.83
C LYS A 74 6.61 0.89 7.80
N GLU A 75 7.29 0.83 6.65
CA GLU A 75 8.59 1.47 6.42
C GLU A 75 8.47 2.99 6.16
N SER A 76 7.26 3.53 6.02
CA SER A 76 7.06 4.95 5.72
C SER A 76 7.33 5.85 6.93
N PRO A 77 8.16 6.89 6.79
CA PRO A 77 8.32 7.91 7.84
C PRO A 77 7.12 8.87 7.93
N LEU A 78 6.16 8.78 7.00
CA LEU A 78 5.03 9.70 6.90
C LEU A 78 3.84 9.22 7.75
N ASP A 79 3.46 10.02 8.74
CA ASP A 79 2.23 9.84 9.50
C ASP A 79 1.00 10.13 8.62
N ILE A 80 0.36 9.06 8.13
CA ILE A 80 -0.82 9.13 7.25
C ILE A 80 -1.94 10.00 7.84
N LYS A 81 -2.16 9.97 9.17
CA LYS A 81 -3.24 10.74 9.80
C LYS A 81 -2.94 12.24 9.76
N LYS A 82 -1.70 12.63 10.08
CA LYS A 82 -1.26 14.03 10.00
C LYS A 82 -1.22 14.53 8.55
N LEU A 83 -0.74 13.71 7.62
CA LEU A 83 -0.70 14.04 6.21
C LEU A 83 -2.11 14.20 5.62
N ALA A 84 -3.04 13.27 5.90
CA ALA A 84 -4.44 13.37 5.46
C ALA A 84 -5.10 14.64 6.01
N TYR A 85 -4.89 14.95 7.29
CA TYR A 85 -5.36 16.20 7.89
C TYR A 85 -4.80 17.42 7.15
N ALA A 86 -3.50 17.47 6.87
CA ALA A 86 -2.86 18.57 6.16
C ALA A 86 -3.37 18.73 4.72
N ILE A 87 -3.61 17.62 3.99
CA ILE A 87 -4.18 17.67 2.63
C ILE A 87 -5.61 18.23 2.69
N GLN A 88 -6.47 17.69 3.58
CA GLN A 88 -7.86 18.14 3.74
C GLN A 88 -7.95 19.64 4.10
N HIS A 89 -7.11 20.11 5.01
CA HIS A 89 -7.14 21.47 5.55
C HIS A 89 -6.22 22.46 4.80
N SER A 90 -5.56 22.03 3.72
CA SER A 90 -4.63 22.85 2.92
C SER A 90 -5.23 24.15 2.36
N ARG A 91 -6.57 24.27 2.32
CA ARG A 91 -7.30 25.45 1.83
C ARG A 91 -8.45 25.89 2.73
N SER A 92 -8.64 25.29 3.91
CA SER A 92 -9.64 25.75 4.88
C SER A 92 -9.12 26.99 5.59
N GLY A 93 -9.65 28.16 5.24
CA GLY A 93 -9.33 29.43 5.90
C GLY A 93 -9.98 29.57 7.29
N ALA A 94 -9.85 30.75 7.89
CA ALA A 94 -10.62 31.09 9.09
C ALA A 94 -12.09 31.36 8.73
N GLY A 95 -12.98 30.42 9.07
CA GLY A 95 -14.42 30.55 8.91
C GLY A 95 -15.17 30.50 10.25
N GLY A 96 -16.45 30.87 10.22
CA GLY A 96 -17.32 30.90 11.38
C GLY A 96 -17.86 29.52 11.76
N CYS A 97 -18.33 29.39 13.00
CA CYS A 97 -18.95 28.17 13.51
C CYS A 97 -20.38 28.03 12.98
N ALA A 98 -20.56 27.32 11.86
CA ALA A 98 -21.87 26.96 11.33
C ALA A 98 -21.79 25.62 10.58
N MET A 99 -22.84 24.81 10.68
CA MET A 99 -22.98 23.59 9.89
C MET A 99 -23.16 23.97 8.42
N THR A 100 -22.21 23.55 7.59
CA THR A 100 -22.11 23.94 6.17
C THR A 100 -21.92 22.68 5.34
N GLU A 101 -22.81 22.45 4.37
CA GLU A 101 -22.66 21.37 3.40
C GLU A 101 -21.51 21.68 2.42
N PHE A 102 -20.74 20.66 2.06
CA PHE A 102 -19.80 20.76 0.95
C PHE A 102 -19.76 19.46 0.15
N GLU A 103 -19.45 19.59 -1.14
CA GLU A 103 -19.22 18.48 -2.05
C GLU A 103 -17.71 18.25 -2.21
N CYS A 104 -17.25 17.01 -2.06
CA CYS A 104 -15.87 16.64 -2.26
C CYS A 104 -15.48 16.74 -3.74
N LYS A 105 -14.48 17.57 -4.06
CA LYS A 105 -14.02 17.79 -5.45
C LYS A 105 -13.32 16.59 -6.10
N LEU A 106 -13.17 15.47 -5.39
CA LEU A 106 -12.59 14.23 -5.91
C LEU A 106 -13.62 13.12 -6.16
N CYS A 107 -14.52 12.86 -5.19
CA CYS A 107 -15.50 11.76 -5.28
C CYS A 107 -16.96 12.22 -5.50
N GLY A 108 -17.27 13.51 -5.35
CA GLY A 108 -18.64 14.04 -5.42
C GLY A 108 -19.51 13.73 -4.19
N GLU A 109 -18.97 13.11 -3.15
CA GLU A 109 -19.72 12.89 -1.89
C GLU A 109 -19.99 14.22 -1.18
N VAL A 110 -21.21 14.37 -0.65
CA VAL A 110 -21.64 15.54 0.12
C VAL A 110 -21.54 15.24 1.61
N GLU A 111 -20.81 16.08 2.34
CA GLU A 111 -20.60 15.97 3.79
C GLU A 111 -21.04 17.28 4.50
N LEU A 112 -21.47 17.15 5.76
CA LEU A 112 -21.74 18.28 6.65
C LEU A 112 -20.48 18.63 7.46
N TRP A 113 -20.03 19.89 7.35
CA TRP A 113 -18.86 20.40 8.05
C TRP A 113 -19.25 21.41 9.13
N SER A 114 -18.55 21.45 10.27
CA SER A 114 -18.89 22.32 11.41
C SER A 114 -18.38 23.77 11.31
N ASN A 115 -17.86 24.17 10.15
CA ASN A 115 -17.30 25.49 9.90
C ASN A 115 -17.67 25.98 8.49
N THR A 116 -17.88 27.29 8.31
CA THR A 116 -18.17 27.90 6.99
C THR A 116 -16.98 27.82 6.02
N ALA A 117 -15.75 27.66 6.52
CA ALA A 117 -14.57 27.36 5.73
C ALA A 117 -14.47 25.83 5.53
N THR A 118 -15.21 25.34 4.54
CA THR A 118 -15.25 23.92 4.20
C THR A 118 -13.97 23.45 3.48
N PRO A 119 -13.55 22.19 3.64
CA PRO A 119 -12.39 21.65 2.94
C PRO A 119 -12.68 21.44 1.46
N GLY A 120 -11.63 21.31 0.64
CA GLY A 120 -11.78 21.03 -0.79
C GLY A 120 -12.08 19.56 -1.11
N ILE A 121 -11.82 18.65 -0.16
CA ILE A 121 -11.99 17.20 -0.29
C ILE A 121 -12.49 16.60 1.03
N CYS A 122 -13.22 15.49 0.95
CA CYS A 122 -13.65 14.73 2.12
C CYS A 122 -12.49 13.97 2.76
N ARG A 123 -12.74 13.47 3.98
CA ARG A 123 -11.71 12.82 4.79
C ARG A 123 -11.22 11.49 4.20
N SER A 124 -12.10 10.70 3.60
CA SER A 124 -11.76 9.43 2.92
C SER A 124 -10.75 9.66 1.81
N CYS A 125 -11.07 10.54 0.87
CA CYS A 125 -10.18 10.95 -0.23
C CYS A 125 -8.83 11.47 0.28
N ALA A 126 -8.81 12.27 1.35
CA ALA A 126 -7.57 12.77 1.93
C ALA A 126 -6.69 11.65 2.54
N VAL A 127 -7.30 10.64 3.17
CA VAL A 127 -6.62 9.44 3.68
C VAL A 127 -6.07 8.59 2.54
N ASP A 128 -6.81 8.40 1.45
CA ASP A 128 -6.35 7.64 0.29
C ASP A 128 -5.16 8.33 -0.40
N MET A 129 -5.22 9.65 -0.56
CA MET A 129 -4.08 10.43 -1.06
C MET A 129 -2.86 10.28 -0.14
N ALA A 130 -3.02 10.49 1.17
CA ALA A 130 -1.93 10.38 2.14
C ALA A 130 -1.31 8.96 2.17
N THR A 131 -2.15 7.94 2.07
CA THR A 131 -1.78 6.52 2.02
C THR A 131 -0.98 6.21 0.76
N ASN A 132 -1.39 6.73 -0.39
CA ASN A 132 -0.64 6.57 -1.64
C ASN A 132 0.71 7.32 -1.61
N ILE A 133 0.75 8.55 -1.09
CA ILE A 133 2.01 9.30 -0.90
C ILE A 133 2.96 8.54 0.03
N ALA A 134 2.45 7.97 1.12
CA ALA A 134 3.23 7.13 2.04
C ALA A 134 3.83 5.89 1.36
N LYS A 135 3.08 5.17 0.51
CA LYS A 135 3.57 3.99 -0.23
C LYS A 135 4.74 4.29 -1.18
N TYR A 136 4.81 5.50 -1.72
CA TYR A 136 5.79 5.91 -2.75
C TYR A 136 6.82 6.93 -2.22
N ASN A 137 6.99 7.00 -0.90
CA ASN A 137 7.89 7.94 -0.21
C ASN A 137 9.36 7.89 -0.67
N TYR A 138 9.82 6.78 -1.26
CA TYR A 138 11.19 6.59 -1.74
C TYR A 138 11.58 7.54 -2.89
N ASN A 139 10.59 8.13 -3.58
CA ASN A 139 10.83 9.20 -4.55
C ASN A 139 11.01 10.57 -3.87
N ILE A 140 10.41 10.77 -2.70
CA ILE A 140 10.46 12.02 -1.93
C ILE A 140 11.78 12.12 -1.15
N MET A 141 12.24 11.00 -0.57
CA MET A 141 13.45 10.96 0.27
C MET A 141 14.77 10.95 -0.52
N LYS A 142 14.74 10.99 -1.86
CA LYS A 142 15.95 10.98 -2.71
C LYS A 142 16.53 12.37 -3.00
N GLU A 143 15.80 13.42 -2.64
CA GLU A 143 16.16 14.82 -2.93
C GLU A 143 16.55 15.62 -1.67
N CYS A 144 16.77 14.92 -0.54
CA CYS A 144 17.17 15.48 0.76
C CYS A 144 18.64 15.14 1.10
#